data_AF-A0A3C2DTK7-F1
#
_entry.id   AF-A0A3C2DTK7-F1
#
_cell.length_a   1.000
_cell.length_b   1.000
_cell.length_c   1.000
_cell.angle_alpha   90.00
_cell.angle_beta   90.00
_cell.angle_gamma   90.00
#
_symmetry.space_group_name_H-M   'P 1'
#
loop_
_entity.id
_entity.type
_entity.pdbx_description
1 polymer ?
#
loop_
_entity_poly.entity_id
_entity_poly.type
_entity_poly.pdbx_seq_one_letter_code
_entity_poly.pdbx_strand_id
1 'polypeptide(L)' 'MIKIRPLEKQDIPSAEYICLITAARKIKDTPKKALCTLLMYNRCYTRTQKSSCFVAENESGRVVGYILCAESLPKYLKSF' A
#
# COMPACT_ATOMS: atom_id res chain seq x y z
N MET A 1 21.11 -5.72 -0.91
CA MET A 1 20.83 -4.28 -0.76
C MET A 1 19.35 -4.04 -1.06
N ILE A 2 18.68 -3.21 -0.25
CA ILE A 2 17.29 -2.78 -0.51
C ILE A 2 17.33 -1.45 -1.24
N LYS A 3 16.55 -1.34 -2.32
CA LYS A 3 16.34 -0.09 -3.06
C LYS A 3 14.96 0.45 -2.73
N ILE A 4 14.89 1.74 -2.39
CA ILE A 4 13.61 2.46 -2.25
C ILE A 4 13.35 3.21 -3.55
N ARG A 5 12.15 3.07 -4.11
CA ARG A 5 11.72 3.77 -5.33
C ARG A 5 10.24 4.12 -5.29
N PRO A 6 9.76 5.08 -6.11
CA PRO A 6 8.35 5.33 -6.28
C PRO A 6 7.58 4.05 -6.63
N LEU A 7 6.37 3.92 -6.09
CA LEU A 7 5.46 2.83 -6.39
C LEU A 7 4.96 2.96 -7.83
N GLU A 8 5.04 1.89 -8.59
CA GLU A 8 4.50 1.78 -9.94
C GLU A 8 3.26 0.86 -9.97
N LYS A 9 2.51 0.89 -11.08
CA LYS A 9 1.23 0.14 -11.18
C LYS A 9 1.42 -1.36 -10.98
N GLN A 10 2.52 -1.93 -11.47
CA GLN A 10 2.85 -3.35 -11.34
C GLN A 10 3.17 -3.76 -9.90
N ASP A 11 3.50 -2.82 -9.02
CA ASP A 11 3.83 -3.12 -7.63
C ASP A 11 2.58 -3.24 -6.75
N ILE A 12 1.42 -2.72 -7.21
CA ILE A 12 0.18 -2.67 -6.44
C ILE A 12 -0.21 -4.05 -5.88
N PRO A 13 -0.23 -5.15 -6.67
CA PRO A 13 -0.56 -6.47 -6.13
C PRO A 13 0.37 -6.91 -4.99
N SER A 14 1.68 -6.62 -5.11
CA SER A 14 2.66 -6.93 -4.06
C SER A 14 2.42 -6.09 -2.80
N ALA A 15 2.12 -4.80 -2.95
CA ALA A 15 1.79 -3.92 -1.83
C ALA A 15 0.48 -4.36 -1.13
N GLU A 16 -0.55 -4.74 -1.88
CA GLU A 16 -1.81 -5.27 -1.33
C GLU A 16 -1.57 -6.58 -0.56
N TYR A 17 -0.76 -7.48 -1.12
CA TYR A 17 -0.37 -8.72 -0.45
C TYR A 17 0.35 -8.44 0.87
N ILE A 18 1.36 -7.56 0.86
CA ILE A 18 2.13 -7.17 2.05
C ILE A 18 1.21 -6.57 3.13
N CYS A 19 0.25 -5.72 2.72
CA CYS A 19 -0.74 -5.13 3.62
C CYS A 19 -1.54 -6.20 4.35
N LEU A 20 -2.02 -7.23 3.62
CA LEU A 20 -2.80 -8.30 4.21
C LEU A 20 -1.96 -9.27 5.04
N ILE A 21 -0.73 -9.59 4.68
CA ILE A 21 0.07 -10.53 5.51
C ILE A 21 0.52 -9.90 6.83
N THR A 22 0.69 -8.58 6.87
CA THR A 22 1.14 -7.84 8.06
C THR A 22 -0.02 -7.29 8.91
N ALA A 23 -1.22 -7.15 8.36
CA ALA A 23 -2.40 -6.73 9.11
C ALA A 23 -2.81 -7.74 10.19
N ALA A 24 -3.39 -7.26 11.30
CA ALA A 24 -3.89 -8.12 12.36
C ALA A 24 -4.98 -9.08 11.83
N ARG A 25 -4.95 -10.36 12.25
CA ARG A 25 -5.90 -11.39 11.78
C ARG A 25 -7.37 -10.95 11.87
N LYS A 26 -7.76 -10.31 12.97
CA LYS A 26 -9.14 -9.87 13.25
C LYS A 26 -9.75 -8.93 12.19
N ILE A 27 -8.91 -8.20 11.43
CA ILE A 27 -9.33 -7.26 10.38
C ILE A 27 -9.19 -7.84 8.96
N LYS A 28 -8.82 -9.12 8.80
CA LYS A 28 -8.59 -9.74 7.48
C LYS A 28 -9.02 -11.20 7.37
N ASP A 29 -9.64 -11.76 8.39
CA ASP A 29 -10.02 -13.18 8.49
C ASP A 29 -11.21 -13.57 7.60
N THR A 30 -11.88 -12.61 6.96
CA THR A 30 -12.90 -12.85 5.94
C THR A 30 -12.60 -12.05 4.68
N PRO A 31 -13.07 -12.47 3.49
CA PRO A 31 -12.90 -11.71 2.25
C PRO A 31 -13.40 -10.27 2.35
N LYS A 32 -14.55 -10.06 3.02
CA LYS A 32 -15.11 -8.73 3.25
C LYS A 32 -14.19 -7.86 4.09
N LYS A 33 -13.66 -8.39 5.20
CA LYS A 33 -12.74 -7.65 6.07
C LYS A 33 -11.39 -7.39 5.39
N ALA A 34 -10.86 -8.35 4.65
CA ALA A 34 -9.65 -8.18 3.84
C ALA A 34 -9.83 -7.06 2.81
N LEU A 35 -10.96 -7.02 2.11
CA LEU A 35 -11.31 -5.94 1.19
C LEU A 35 -11.38 -4.59 1.91
N CYS A 36 -12.08 -4.50 3.05
CA CYS A 36 -12.14 -3.28 3.86
C CYS A 36 -10.74 -2.82 4.31
N THR A 37 -9.90 -3.73 4.79
CA THR A 37 -8.51 -3.44 5.18
C THR A 37 -7.71 -2.87 4.02
N LEU A 38 -7.80 -3.46 2.82
CA LEU A 38 -7.15 -2.93 1.64
C LEU A 38 -7.68 -1.54 1.27
N LEU A 39 -9.00 -1.32 1.33
CA LEU A 39 -9.59 -0.02 1.01
C LEU A 39 -9.12 1.08 1.98
N MET A 40 -9.00 0.77 3.26
CA MET A 40 -8.65 1.75 4.30
C MET A 40 -7.15 2.03 4.42
N TYR A 41 -6.30 1.02 4.24
CA TYR A 41 -4.88 1.11 4.58
C TYR A 41 -3.92 0.97 3.39
N ASN A 42 -4.43 0.69 2.20
CA ASN A 42 -3.60 0.55 1.00
C ASN A 42 -4.17 1.30 -0.21
N ARG A 43 -5.33 0.87 -0.70
CA ARG A 43 -5.94 1.34 -1.96
C ARG A 43 -6.32 2.81 -1.91
N CYS A 44 -6.68 3.35 -0.75
CA CYS A 44 -6.91 4.77 -0.54
C CYS A 44 -5.70 5.61 -1.00
N TYR A 45 -4.49 5.23 -0.60
CA TYR A 45 -3.25 5.92 -0.96
C TYR A 45 -2.78 5.57 -2.38
N THR A 46 -2.74 4.29 -2.75
CA THR A 46 -2.22 3.89 -4.08
C THR A 46 -3.10 4.37 -5.25
N ARG A 47 -4.34 4.75 -4.97
CA ARG A 47 -5.24 5.37 -5.96
C ARG A 47 -5.15 6.89 -6.00
N THR A 48 -5.02 7.55 -4.86
CA THR A 48 -5.15 9.03 -4.77
C THR A 48 -3.83 9.77 -4.54
N GLN A 49 -2.83 9.12 -3.93
CA GLN A 49 -1.57 9.74 -3.48
C GLN A 49 -0.34 9.08 -4.10
N LYS A 50 -0.40 8.72 -5.39
CA LYS A 50 0.65 7.93 -6.06
C LYS A 50 2.06 8.54 -5.95
N SER A 51 2.18 9.86 -6.03
CA SER A 51 3.44 10.58 -5.89
C SER A 51 4.05 10.48 -4.47
N SER A 52 3.26 10.06 -3.48
CA SER A 52 3.65 9.90 -2.08
C SER A 52 3.66 8.42 -1.65
N CYS A 53 3.74 7.49 -2.61
CA CYS A 53 3.81 6.05 -2.37
C CYS A 53 5.15 5.50 -2.86
N PHE A 54 5.82 4.71 -2.02
CA PHE A 54 7.12 4.13 -2.32
C PHE A 54 7.15 2.65 -1.94
N VAL A 55 8.00 1.88 -2.62
CA VAL A 55 8.23 0.46 -2.37
C VAL A 55 9.70 0.21 -2.03
N ALA A 56 9.91 -0.80 -1.19
CA ALA A 56 11.22 -1.39 -0.94
C ALA A 56 11.37 -2.62 -1.83
N GLU A 57 12.38 -2.61 -2.69
CA GLU A 57 12.71 -3.66 -3.65
C GLU A 57 14.02 -4.33 -3.23
N ASN A 58 14.04 -5.66 -3.24
CA ASN A 58 15.25 -6.43 -2.99
C ASN A 58 16.09 -6.61 -4.26
N GLU A 59 17.23 -7.30 -4.16
CA GLU A 59 18.16 -7.50 -5.29
C GLU A 59 17.56 -8.30 -6.46
N SER A 60 16.52 -9.11 -6.21
CA SER A 60 15.83 -9.88 -7.24
C SER A 60 14.71 -9.09 -7.94
N GLY A 61 14.58 -7.79 -7.68
CA GLY A 61 13.48 -6.97 -8.20
C GLY A 61 12.13 -7.23 -7.55
N ARG A 62 12.09 -7.93 -6.40
CA ARG A 62 10.85 -8.21 -5.68
C ARG A 62 10.55 -7.11 -4.69
N VAL A 63 9.32 -6.61 -4.72
CA VAL A 63 8.79 -5.74 -3.68
C VAL A 63 8.62 -6.51 -2.36
N VAL A 64 9.31 -6.06 -1.32
CA VAL A 64 9.33 -6.66 0.02
C VAL A 64 8.75 -5.77 1.11
N GLY A 65 8.48 -4.50 0.80
CA GLY A 65 7.86 -3.55 1.71
C GLY A 65 7.31 -2.34 0.97
N TYR A 66 6.56 -1.52 1.68
CA TYR A 66 6.04 -0.26 1.15
C TYR A 66 5.96 0.80 2.25
N ILE A 67 5.90 2.06 1.82
CA ILE A 67 5.42 3.18 2.62
C ILE A 67 4.40 3.95 1.79
N LEU A 68 3.20 4.13 2.35
CA LEU A 68 2.10 4.86 1.73
C LEU A 68 1.83 6.10 2.58
N CYS A 69 1.88 7.27 1.96
CA CYS A 69 1.70 8.53 2.65
C CYS A 69 0.78 9.45 1.86
N ALA A 70 0.31 10.48 2.54
CA ALA A 70 -0.27 11.65 1.91
C ALA A 70 0.56 12.86 2.30
N GLU A 71 0.79 13.77 1.36
CA GLU A 71 1.52 15.02 1.59
C GLU A 71 0.84 15.89 2.66
N SER A 72 -0.50 15.84 2.73
CA SER A 72 -1.30 16.70 3.60
C SER A 72 -2.66 16.06 3.86
N LEU A 73 -3.11 16.08 5.12
CA LEU A 73 -4.44 15.58 5.51
C LEU A 73 -5.57 16.33 4.77
N PRO A 74 -5.60 17.68 4.70
CA PRO A 74 -6.58 18.38 3.87
C PRO A 74 -6.62 17.96 2.40
N LYS A 75 -5.46 17.75 1.75
CA LYS A 75 -5.40 17.29 0.35
C LYS A 75 -5.91 15.86 0.22
N TYR A 76 -5.56 15.00 1.18
CA TYR A 76 -6.00 13.62 1.26
C TYR A 76 -7.53 13.52 1.34
N LEU A 77 -8.16 14.27 2.25
CA LEU A 77 -9.61 14.25 2.44
C LEU A 77 -10.40 14.74 1.22
N LYS A 78 -9.83 15.61 0.37
CA LYS A 78 -10.45 16.06 -0.89
C LYS A 78 -10.43 15.02 -2.02
N SER A 79 -9.67 13.93 -1.84
CA SER A 79 -9.51 12.90 -2.88
C SER A 79 -10.53 11.76 -2.78
N PHE A 80 -11.50 11.88 -1.87
CA PHE A 80 -12.62 10.97 -1.64
C PHE A 80 -13.93 11.72 -1.85
#